data_AF-A0A849L537-F1
#
_entry.id   AF-A0A849L537-F1
#
_cell.length_a   1.000
_cell.length_b   1.000
_cell.length_c   1.000
_cell.angle_alpha   90.00
_cell.angle_beta   90.00
_cell.angle_gamma   90.00
#
_symmetry.space_group_name_H-M   'P 1'
#
loop_
_entity.id
_entity.type
_entity.pdbx_description
1 polymer ?
#
loop_
_entity_poly.entity_id
_entity_poly.type
_entity_poly.pdbx_seq_one_letter_code
_entity_poly.pdbx_strand_id
1 'polypeptide(L)'
;MKAWRRSEPRTARPFFAVHALEAALDSTVLLVGEREKEIEDDVVQLDPADFDGLHVAICPKLDADKIRSTLADRAEGVVLLLSLRDPMFKRRLVHRRWPVDGELPERIFLDSGLVQEFGHKRELHATLALALDADAEPAPGWPHRRGAWIAKRTFRLKLRSVRSTFDIRKMTKHEAAAWTGFPGALLHVEYNEGRLLEEPNDENPLATCFIAEEVYERMQRVSDGPLLQAFVMAEIVAAVLGHAAKDVEEATEVPKGTPLATILEQLGANMPMSLTNLKDIVRDPVKLRAAVHDRTDFVRQLRSI
;
A
#
# COMPACT_ATOMS: atom_id res chain seq x y z
N MET A 1 25.86 9.05 9.84
CA MET A 1 25.56 7.74 9.24
C MET A 1 24.26 7.19 9.83
N LYS A 2 23.22 6.92 9.03
CA LYS A 2 21.98 6.30 9.50
C LYS A 2 22.13 4.77 9.42
N ALA A 3 22.25 4.10 10.57
CA ALA A 3 22.46 2.66 10.66
C ALA A 3 21.12 1.89 10.60
N TRP A 4 21.02 0.96 9.65
CA TRP A 4 19.87 0.06 9.47
C TRP A 4 19.87 -1.02 10.57
N ARG A 5 18.71 -1.31 11.19
CA ARG A 5 18.58 -2.42 12.15
C ARG A 5 17.31 -3.26 11.91
N ARG A 6 17.49 -4.58 11.93
CA ARG A 6 16.46 -5.63 11.79
C ARG A 6 15.54 -5.58 13.03
N SER A 7 14.23 -5.53 12.85
CA SER A 7 13.29 -5.70 13.97
C SER A 7 13.10 -7.18 14.28
N GLU A 8 13.22 -7.55 15.56
CA GLU A 8 12.91 -8.88 16.05
C GLU A 8 11.41 -9.20 15.84
N PRO A 9 11.06 -10.42 15.36
CA PRO A 9 9.69 -10.91 15.33
C PRO A 9 9.17 -11.17 16.77
N ARG A 10 7.84 -11.24 16.90
CA ARG A 10 7.09 -11.35 18.16
C ARG A 10 7.26 -12.76 18.77
N THR A 11 8.43 -13.04 19.33
CA THR A 11 8.66 -14.16 20.26
C THR A 11 8.12 -13.77 21.64
N ALA A 12 7.59 -14.72 22.42
CA ALA A 12 7.19 -14.50 23.81
C ALA A 12 8.29 -13.71 24.55
N ARG A 13 7.98 -12.47 24.95
CA ARG A 13 8.99 -11.57 25.50
C ARG A 13 9.11 -11.84 27.01
N PRO A 14 10.31 -12.09 27.53
CA PRO A 14 10.52 -12.35 28.94
C PRO A 14 10.54 -11.07 29.79
N PHE A 15 9.92 -9.97 29.35
CA PHE A 15 10.03 -8.65 30.00
C PHE A 15 8.87 -8.34 30.96
N PHE A 16 8.66 -9.21 31.95
CA PHE A 16 7.56 -9.07 32.91
C PHE A 16 7.63 -7.78 33.75
N ALA A 17 8.82 -7.17 33.91
CA ALA A 17 8.99 -5.96 34.72
C ALA A 17 8.37 -4.71 34.08
N VAL A 18 8.09 -4.74 32.77
CA VAL A 18 7.48 -3.62 32.03
C VAL A 18 6.06 -3.96 31.54
N HIS A 19 5.45 -5.02 32.08
CA HIS A 19 4.12 -5.50 31.66
C HIS A 19 3.04 -4.40 31.77
N ALA A 20 3.09 -3.58 32.82
CA ALA A 20 2.15 -2.47 33.01
C ALA A 20 2.20 -1.40 31.89
N LEU A 21 3.28 -1.37 31.09
CA LEU A 21 3.48 -0.44 29.99
C LEU A 21 3.16 -1.04 28.62
N GLU A 22 2.91 -2.35 28.50
CA GLU A 22 2.62 -2.98 27.20
C GLU A 22 1.41 -2.34 26.51
N ALA A 23 0.40 -1.97 27.30
CA ALA A 23 -0.83 -1.32 26.84
C ALA A 23 -0.72 0.21 26.70
N ALA A 24 0.46 0.81 26.92
CA ALA A 24 0.62 2.27 26.93
C ALA A 24 0.25 2.94 25.58
N LEU A 25 0.25 2.19 24.48
CA LEU A 25 -0.08 2.68 23.14
C LEU A 25 -1.45 2.19 22.63
N ASP A 26 -2.23 1.47 23.45
CA ASP A 26 -3.52 0.88 23.03
C ASP A 26 -4.60 1.94 22.82
N SER A 27 -4.43 3.13 23.39
CA SER A 27 -5.33 4.28 23.16
C SER A 27 -4.85 5.22 22.04
N THR A 28 -3.73 4.93 21.39
CA THR A 28 -3.24 5.73 20.27
C THR A 28 -4.22 5.69 19.10
N VAL A 29 -4.57 6.84 18.53
CA VAL A 29 -5.46 6.93 17.37
C VAL A 29 -4.77 7.56 16.17
N LEU A 30 -5.25 7.22 14.98
CA LEU A 30 -4.83 7.82 13.72
C LEU A 30 -5.89 8.81 13.26
N LEU A 31 -5.50 10.05 12.97
CA LEU A 31 -6.32 11.06 12.33
C LEU A 31 -6.00 11.08 10.84
N VAL A 32 -7.03 10.96 9.99
CA VAL A 32 -6.84 10.93 8.53
C VAL A 32 -7.72 11.94 7.82
N GLY A 33 -7.13 12.63 6.84
CA GLY A 33 -7.80 13.59 5.96
C GLY A 33 -8.03 14.94 6.60
N GLU A 34 -8.63 15.87 5.85
CA GLU A 34 -8.88 17.24 6.30
C GLU A 34 -9.89 17.32 7.47
N ARG A 35 -10.81 16.36 7.56
CA ARG A 35 -11.80 16.27 8.63
C ARG A 35 -11.29 15.54 9.88
N GLU A 36 -10.02 15.15 9.90
CA GLU A 36 -9.36 14.50 11.03
C GLU A 36 -10.18 13.35 11.62
N LYS A 37 -10.64 12.42 10.76
CA LYS A 37 -11.42 11.27 11.24
C LYS A 37 -10.55 10.43 12.17
N GLU A 38 -10.98 10.23 13.42
CA GLU A 38 -10.35 9.30 14.36
C GLU A 38 -10.54 7.86 13.90
N ILE A 39 -9.43 7.14 13.78
CA ILE A 39 -9.38 5.73 13.41
C ILE A 39 -8.59 4.98 14.48
N GLU A 40 -9.26 4.02 15.12
CA GLU A 40 -8.67 3.15 16.13
C GLU A 40 -8.09 1.87 15.51
N ASP A 41 -8.54 1.48 14.33
CA ASP A 41 -8.07 0.28 13.65
C ASP A 41 -6.60 0.39 13.23
N ASP A 42 -5.86 -0.71 13.40
CA ASP A 42 -4.47 -0.85 12.97
C ASP A 42 -4.33 -0.87 11.43
N VAL A 43 -5.43 -1.06 10.70
CA VAL A 43 -5.45 -1.07 9.23
C VAL A 43 -6.45 -0.04 8.75
N VAL A 44 -5.96 0.92 7.99
CA VAL A 44 -6.78 1.96 7.37
C VAL A 44 -6.74 1.78 5.87
N GLN A 45 -7.91 1.72 5.25
CA GLN A 45 -8.05 1.69 3.80
C GLN A 45 -8.48 3.06 3.31
N LEU A 46 -7.73 3.61 2.35
CA LEU A 46 -7.94 4.96 1.79
C LEU A 46 -8.21 4.87 0.30
N ASP A 47 -9.11 5.69 -0.21
CA ASP A 47 -9.34 5.73 -1.65
C ASP A 47 -8.18 6.45 -2.37
N PRO A 48 -7.90 6.12 -3.65
CA PRO A 48 -6.79 6.74 -4.39
C PRO A 48 -6.86 8.27 -4.46
N ALA A 49 -8.07 8.81 -4.55
CA ALA A 49 -8.33 10.26 -4.56
C ALA A 49 -7.95 10.94 -3.23
N ASP A 50 -8.05 10.22 -2.12
CA ASP A 50 -7.71 10.74 -0.79
C ASP A 50 -6.21 10.67 -0.50
N PHE A 51 -5.42 9.98 -1.34
CA PHE A 51 -3.99 9.78 -1.09
C PHE A 51 -3.14 10.99 -1.51
N ASP A 52 -3.56 11.71 -2.55
CA ASP A 52 -2.87 12.92 -3.01
C ASP A 52 -3.25 14.11 -2.11
N GLY A 53 -2.26 14.63 -1.38
CA GLY A 53 -2.49 15.67 -0.37
C GLY A 53 -2.93 15.14 1.00
N LEU A 54 -2.84 13.82 1.22
CA LEU A 54 -3.24 13.21 2.49
C LEU A 54 -2.48 13.80 3.68
N HIS A 55 -3.23 14.37 4.62
CA HIS A 55 -2.75 14.73 5.94
C HIS A 55 -3.04 13.60 6.93
N VAL A 56 -1.99 13.09 7.57
CA VAL A 56 -2.11 12.05 8.61
C VAL A 56 -1.50 12.58 9.90
N ALA A 57 -2.19 12.38 11.02
CA ALA A 57 -1.61 12.59 12.33
C ALA A 57 -1.81 11.37 13.22
N ILE A 58 -0.84 11.10 14.09
CA ILE A 58 -0.94 10.07 15.13
C ILE A 58 -1.09 10.79 16.46
N CYS A 59 -2.12 10.43 17.23
CA CYS A 59 -2.38 10.98 18.56
C CYS A 59 -2.12 9.88 19.60
N PRO A 60 -0.96 9.88 20.26
CA PRO A 60 -0.56 8.79 21.15
C PRO A 60 -1.47 8.56 22.35
N LYS A 61 -2.14 9.61 22.86
CA LYS A 61 -2.96 9.61 24.09
C LYS A 61 -2.20 8.98 25.28
N LEU A 62 -0.94 9.39 25.47
CA LEU A 62 -0.05 8.85 26.50
C LEU A 62 -0.29 9.49 27.87
N ASP A 63 -0.27 8.68 28.91
CA ASP A 63 -0.16 9.13 30.30
C ASP A 63 1.33 9.18 30.69
N ALA A 64 1.94 10.36 30.53
CA ALA A 64 3.36 10.56 30.76
C ALA A 64 3.77 10.28 32.22
N ASP A 65 2.92 10.65 33.18
CA ASP A 65 3.19 10.46 34.61
C ASP A 65 3.17 8.98 35.00
N LYS A 66 2.20 8.22 34.47
CA LYS A 66 2.15 6.76 34.65
C LYS A 66 3.36 6.08 34.01
N ILE A 67 3.78 6.51 32.82
CA ILE A 67 4.95 5.94 32.14
C ILE A 67 6.22 6.19 32.97
N ARG A 68 6.46 7.44 33.38
CA ARG A 68 7.65 7.82 34.15
C ARG A 68 7.69 7.16 35.51
N SER A 69 6.56 7.13 36.23
CA SER A 69 6.48 6.46 37.55
C SER A 69 6.75 4.96 37.45
N THR A 70 6.32 4.29 36.37
CA THR A 70 6.60 2.87 36.15
C THR A 70 8.06 2.61 35.78
N LEU A 71 8.68 3.51 35.01
CA LEU A 71 10.08 3.38 34.60
C LEU A 71 11.07 3.81 35.69
N ALA A 72 10.67 4.70 36.60
CA ALA A 72 11.50 5.30 37.63
C ALA A 72 12.83 5.81 37.04
N ASP A 73 13.96 5.44 37.64
CA ASP A 73 15.31 5.85 37.21
C ASP A 73 15.69 5.36 35.79
N ARG A 74 14.90 4.46 35.18
CA ARG A 74 15.15 3.95 33.82
C ARG A 74 14.50 4.81 32.73
N ALA A 75 13.75 5.86 33.09
CA ALA A 75 13.06 6.72 32.13
C ALA A 75 14.01 7.41 31.13
N GLU A 76 15.19 7.83 31.59
CA GLU A 76 16.23 8.48 30.77
C GLU A 76 16.72 7.61 29.60
N GLY A 77 16.66 6.28 29.76
CA GLY A 77 17.08 5.32 28.74
C GLY A 77 16.00 4.97 27.72
N VAL A 78 14.78 5.51 27.86
CA VAL A 78 13.61 5.14 27.05
C VAL A 78 13.16 6.31 26.18
N VAL A 79 12.85 6.00 24.92
CA VAL A 79 12.30 6.94 23.95
C VAL A 79 10.99 6.43 23.37
N LEU A 80 10.08 7.34 23.09
CA LEU A 80 9.02 7.14 22.12
C LEU A 80 9.61 7.32 20.72
N LEU A 81 9.46 6.35 19.83
CA LEU A 81 9.97 6.41 18.45
C LEU A 81 8.84 6.25 17.44
N LEU A 82 8.87 7.10 16.43
CA LEU A 82 8.08 6.92 15.22
C LEU A 82 8.99 6.35 14.13
N SER A 83 8.63 5.20 13.59
CA SER A 83 9.27 4.61 12.43
C SER A 83 8.30 4.43 11.28
N LEU A 84 8.73 4.81 10.09
CA LEU A 84 8.01 4.62 8.85
C LEU A 84 8.65 3.45 8.12
N ARG A 85 7.82 2.53 7.63
CA ARG A 85 8.25 1.43 6.80
C ARG A 85 7.44 1.41 5.52
N ASP A 86 8.19 1.29 4.44
CA ASP A 86 7.75 0.97 3.11
C ASP A 86 7.86 -0.55 2.93
N PRO A 87 6.72 -1.27 2.82
CA PRO A 87 6.73 -2.72 2.67
C PRO A 87 7.28 -3.16 1.32
N MET A 88 7.08 -2.38 0.26
CA MET A 88 7.45 -2.71 -1.12
C MET A 88 8.97 -2.71 -1.28
N PHE A 89 9.63 -1.63 -0.86
CA PHE A 89 11.10 -1.53 -0.94
C PHE A 89 11.79 -2.05 0.32
N LYS A 90 11.03 -2.60 1.28
CA LYS A 90 11.50 -3.07 2.60
C LYS A 90 12.32 -1.99 3.33
N ARG A 91 12.09 -0.72 3.00
CA ARG A 91 12.82 0.42 3.54
C ARG A 91 12.18 0.85 4.85
N ARG A 92 13.00 1.11 5.86
CA ARG A 92 12.54 1.63 7.15
C ARG A 92 13.37 2.83 7.56
N LEU A 93 12.68 3.86 8.04
CA LEU A 93 13.28 5.06 8.61
C LEU A 93 12.75 5.25 10.02
N VAL A 94 13.64 5.48 10.99
CA VAL A 94 13.23 6.09 12.26
C VAL A 94 13.11 7.59 12.00
N HIS A 95 11.87 8.07 11.95
CA HIS A 95 11.55 9.44 11.57
C HIS A 95 11.84 10.41 12.71
N ARG A 96 11.31 10.12 13.91
CA ARG A 96 11.50 10.95 15.11
C ARG A 96 11.62 10.10 16.37
N ARG A 97 12.23 10.71 17.39
CA ARG A 97 12.40 10.17 18.74
C ARG A 97 12.06 11.27 19.74
N TRP A 98 11.37 10.90 20.81
CA TRP A 98 11.07 11.77 21.95
C TRP A 98 11.51 11.07 23.23
N PRO A 99 12.48 11.63 23.97
CA PRO A 99 12.85 11.15 25.31
C PRO A 99 11.65 11.13 26.24
N VAL A 100 11.51 10.07 27.05
CA VAL A 100 10.35 9.91 27.96
C VAL A 100 10.45 10.82 29.19
N ASP A 101 11.65 11.16 29.61
CA ASP A 101 11.94 12.19 30.62
C ASP A 101 11.60 13.61 30.13
N GLY A 102 11.56 13.82 28.82
CA GLY A 102 11.15 15.07 28.17
C GLY A 102 9.66 15.15 27.85
N GLU A 103 9.27 16.21 27.13
CA GLU A 103 7.90 16.43 26.67
C GLU A 103 7.50 15.41 25.59
N LEU A 104 6.44 14.64 25.86
CA LEU A 104 5.90 13.66 24.93
C LEU A 104 4.85 14.31 24.02
N PRO A 105 4.85 13.99 22.72
CA PRO A 105 3.95 14.63 21.78
C PRO A 105 2.50 14.19 22.00
N GLU A 106 1.59 15.15 22.13
CA GLU A 106 0.14 14.88 22.08
C GLU A 106 -0.30 14.49 20.66
N ARG A 107 0.38 15.06 19.64
CA ARG A 107 0.07 14.88 18.24
C ARG A 107 1.33 14.85 17.37
N ILE A 108 1.40 13.89 16.46
CA ILE A 108 2.53 13.69 15.54
C ILE A 108 2.02 13.78 14.11
N PHE A 109 2.38 14.84 13.40
CA PHE A 109 2.01 15.02 11.99
C PHE A 109 2.96 14.25 11.07
N LEU A 110 2.39 13.54 10.10
CA LEU A 110 3.09 13.01 8.94
C LEU A 110 2.79 13.93 7.77
N ASP A 111 3.81 14.61 7.24
CA ASP A 111 3.64 15.42 6.05
C ASP A 111 3.30 14.53 4.84
N SER A 112 2.56 15.11 3.90
CA SER A 112 2.15 14.43 2.67
C SER A 112 3.34 13.93 1.84
N GLY A 113 4.49 14.62 1.91
CA GLY A 113 5.74 14.21 1.29
C GLY A 113 6.24 12.87 1.82
N LEU A 114 6.32 12.68 3.14
CA LEU A 114 6.69 11.41 3.77
C LEU A 114 5.70 10.28 3.48
N VAL A 115 4.40 10.61 3.48
CA VAL A 115 3.35 9.64 3.14
C VAL A 115 3.52 9.15 1.70
N GLN A 116 3.78 10.06 0.76
CA GLN A 116 4.06 9.71 -0.63
C GLN A 116 5.37 8.93 -0.77
N GLU A 117 6.44 9.38 -0.09
CA GLU A 117 7.78 8.78 -0.18
C GLU A 117 7.81 7.34 0.33
N PHE A 118 7.14 7.04 1.45
CA PHE A 118 7.15 5.70 2.05
C PHE A 118 5.93 4.86 1.70
N GLY A 119 4.83 5.49 1.30
CA GLY A 119 3.60 4.80 0.92
C GLY A 119 3.56 4.40 -0.55
N HIS A 120 4.30 5.09 -1.42
CA HIS A 120 4.30 4.88 -2.88
C HIS A 120 2.88 4.74 -3.48
N LYS A 121 1.92 5.50 -2.96
CA LYS A 121 0.50 5.37 -3.31
C LYS A 121 0.00 3.92 -3.23
N ARG A 122 0.37 3.15 -2.21
CA ARG A 122 -0.08 1.77 -2.04
C ARG A 122 -0.16 1.33 -0.59
N GLU A 123 0.95 1.38 0.14
CA GLU A 123 0.98 0.92 1.53
C GLU A 123 2.11 1.58 2.32
N LEU A 124 1.76 2.15 3.48
CA LEU A 124 2.67 2.71 4.47
C LEU A 124 2.44 2.04 5.82
N HIS A 125 3.51 1.64 6.50
CA HIS A 125 3.47 1.20 7.90
C HIS A 125 4.05 2.30 8.79
N ALA A 126 3.20 2.96 9.57
CA ALA A 126 3.63 3.89 10.61
C ALA A 126 3.62 3.19 11.96
N THR A 127 4.78 3.05 12.60
CA THR A 127 4.93 2.35 13.88
C THR A 127 5.39 3.31 14.95
N LEU A 128 4.60 3.39 16.01
CA LEU A 128 4.94 4.06 17.26
C LEU A 128 5.40 3.01 18.26
N ALA A 129 6.51 3.24 18.95
CA ALA A 129 6.99 2.33 19.98
C ALA A 129 7.68 3.06 21.14
N LEU A 130 7.48 2.58 22.37
CA LEU A 130 8.36 2.90 23.49
C LEU A 130 9.52 1.91 23.46
N ALA A 131 10.76 2.37 23.42
CA ALA A 131 11.92 1.48 23.34
C ALA A 131 13.15 2.07 24.03
N LEU A 132 14.12 1.21 24.34
CA LEU A 132 15.43 1.64 24.83
C LEU A 132 16.21 2.37 23.73
N ASP A 133 16.75 3.55 24.04
CA ASP A 133 17.62 4.29 23.13
C ASP A 133 19.10 3.92 23.26
N ALA A 134 19.49 3.29 24.37
CA ALA A 134 20.82 2.75 24.61
C ALA A 134 20.75 1.32 25.14
N ASP A 135 21.88 0.62 25.11
CA ASP A 135 22.01 -0.62 25.88
C ASP A 135 21.99 -0.26 27.38
N ALA A 136 21.40 -1.13 28.20
CA ALA A 136 21.29 -0.96 29.64
C ALA A 136 21.85 -2.19 30.36
N GLU A 137 22.16 -2.05 31.64
CA GLU A 137 22.57 -3.19 32.46
C GLU A 137 21.47 -4.25 32.51
N PRO A 138 21.77 -5.53 32.22
CA PRO A 138 20.80 -6.61 32.28
C PRO A 138 20.17 -6.73 33.67
N ALA A 139 18.84 -6.71 33.72
CA ALA A 139 18.09 -6.98 34.95
C ALA A 139 16.97 -8.00 34.68
N PRO A 140 16.60 -8.84 35.67
CA PRO A 140 15.52 -9.80 35.50
C PRO A 140 14.24 -9.12 35.03
N GLY A 141 13.67 -9.63 33.93
CA GLY A 141 12.41 -9.10 33.40
C GLY A 141 12.51 -7.75 32.69
N TRP A 142 13.70 -7.18 32.49
CA TRP A 142 13.88 -5.90 31.81
C TRP A 142 14.50 -6.04 30.41
N PRO A 143 14.08 -5.22 29.43
CA PRO A 143 14.85 -5.04 28.21
C PRO A 143 16.21 -4.42 28.56
N HIS A 144 17.25 -4.81 27.82
CA HIS A 144 18.63 -4.34 28.04
C HIS A 144 19.37 -3.98 26.74
N ARG A 145 18.77 -4.26 25.57
CA ARG A 145 19.37 -3.95 24.27
C ARG A 145 18.71 -2.72 23.65
N ARG A 146 19.52 -1.86 23.05
CA ARG A 146 19.07 -0.73 22.25
C ARG A 146 18.07 -1.18 21.18
N GLY A 147 16.92 -0.52 21.13
CA GLY A 147 15.83 -0.81 20.21
C GLY A 147 14.90 -1.94 20.68
N ALA A 148 15.14 -2.54 21.85
CA ALA A 148 14.15 -3.39 22.50
C ALA A 148 12.94 -2.53 22.89
N TRP A 149 11.83 -2.77 22.20
CA TRP A 149 10.57 -2.08 22.48
C TRP A 149 9.86 -2.67 23.72
N ILE A 150 9.27 -1.79 24.51
CA ILE A 150 8.41 -2.05 25.68
C ILE A 150 6.96 -2.12 25.21
N ALA A 151 6.51 -1.11 24.47
CA ALA A 151 5.18 -1.04 23.88
C ALA A 151 5.31 -0.72 22.39
N LYS A 152 4.35 -1.18 21.57
CA LYS A 152 4.37 -0.93 20.13
C LYS A 152 2.98 -0.96 19.54
N ARG A 153 2.65 0.04 18.72
CA ARG A 153 1.50 0.03 17.81
C ARG A 153 1.93 0.31 16.38
N THR A 154 1.28 -0.33 15.42
CA THR A 154 1.58 -0.14 13.99
C THR A 154 0.30 0.09 13.21
N PHE A 155 0.15 1.30 12.67
CA PHE A 155 -0.88 1.61 11.68
C PHE A 155 -0.40 1.23 10.27
N ARG A 156 -1.27 0.56 9.52
CA ARG A 156 -1.08 0.21 8.12
C ARG A 156 -2.04 1.05 7.29
N LEU A 157 -1.53 2.13 6.74
CA LEU A 157 -2.23 2.96 5.77
C LEU A 157 -2.10 2.26 4.44
N LYS A 158 -3.18 1.60 4.01
CA LYS A 158 -3.28 0.95 2.72
C LYS A 158 -4.12 1.85 1.85
N LEU A 159 -3.76 1.99 0.59
CA LEU A 159 -4.82 2.21 -0.36
C LEU A 159 -5.79 1.06 -0.21
N ARG A 160 -7.08 1.41 -0.13
CA ARG A 160 -8.13 0.47 -0.47
C ARG A 160 -7.67 -0.06 -1.83
N SER A 161 -7.27 -1.33 -1.83
CA SER A 161 -7.51 -2.10 -3.01
C SER A 161 -9.01 -1.96 -3.14
N VAL A 162 -9.44 -1.00 -3.98
CA VAL A 162 -10.64 -1.17 -4.78
C VAL A 162 -10.58 -2.66 -5.10
N ARG A 163 -11.62 -3.43 -4.77
CA ARG A 163 -11.73 -4.73 -5.44
C ARG A 163 -11.50 -4.38 -6.89
N SER A 164 -10.36 -4.86 -7.40
CA SER A 164 -9.68 -4.12 -8.44
C SER A 164 -10.71 -3.93 -9.54
N THR A 165 -10.66 -2.82 -10.27
CA THR A 165 -11.45 -2.64 -11.49
C THR A 165 -11.61 -3.98 -12.23
N PHE A 166 -10.60 -4.85 -12.15
CA PHE A 166 -10.61 -6.26 -12.52
C PHE A 166 -10.70 -7.25 -11.31
N ASP A 167 -11.58 -8.25 -11.35
CA ASP A 167 -11.53 -9.40 -10.45
C ASP A 167 -10.53 -10.44 -10.98
N ILE A 168 -9.34 -10.53 -10.38
CA ILE A 168 -8.25 -11.38 -10.87
C ILE A 168 -8.30 -12.77 -10.22
N ARG A 169 -8.55 -13.78 -11.04
CA ARG A 169 -8.67 -15.19 -10.65
C ARG A 169 -7.62 -16.06 -11.32
N LYS A 170 -7.47 -17.27 -10.77
CA LYS A 170 -6.58 -18.30 -11.30
C LYS A 170 -7.29 -19.08 -12.42
N MET A 171 -6.56 -19.40 -13.48
CA MET A 171 -7.01 -20.21 -14.62
C MET A 171 -6.21 -21.50 -14.72
N THR A 172 -6.90 -22.64 -14.71
CA THR A 172 -6.30 -23.95 -14.99
C THR A 172 -6.10 -24.15 -16.50
N LYS A 173 -5.23 -25.10 -16.88
CA LYS A 173 -5.00 -25.45 -18.30
C LYS A 173 -6.27 -25.96 -19.00
N HIS A 174 -7.16 -26.62 -18.26
CA HIS A 174 -8.44 -27.10 -18.77
C HIS A 174 -9.40 -25.95 -19.08
N GLU A 175 -9.53 -25.00 -18.15
CA GLU A 175 -10.32 -23.77 -18.36
C GLU A 175 -9.76 -22.94 -19.53
N ALA A 176 -8.44 -22.78 -19.59
CA ALA A 176 -7.78 -22.08 -20.69
C ALA A 176 -8.11 -22.69 -22.06
N ALA A 177 -8.05 -24.02 -22.19
CA ALA A 177 -8.42 -24.72 -23.40
C ALA A 177 -9.91 -24.53 -23.74
N ALA A 178 -10.79 -24.59 -22.74
CA ALA A 178 -12.23 -24.46 -22.95
C ALA A 178 -12.65 -23.04 -23.38
N TRP A 179 -12.06 -21.99 -22.77
CA TRP A 179 -12.47 -20.61 -23.01
C TRP A 179 -11.74 -19.95 -24.17
N THR A 180 -10.48 -20.31 -24.41
CA THR A 180 -9.65 -19.64 -25.43
C THR A 180 -9.31 -20.54 -26.62
N GLY A 181 -9.51 -21.85 -26.51
CA GLY A 181 -9.00 -22.84 -27.46
C GLY A 181 -7.52 -23.18 -27.28
N PHE A 182 -6.82 -22.53 -26.33
CA PHE A 182 -5.38 -22.70 -26.12
C PHE A 182 -5.08 -23.06 -24.65
N PRO A 183 -4.60 -24.29 -24.35
CA PRO A 183 -4.27 -24.69 -22.97
C PRO A 183 -3.11 -23.89 -22.37
N GLY A 184 -2.28 -23.27 -23.21
CA GLY A 184 -1.18 -22.40 -22.82
C GLY A 184 -1.54 -20.92 -22.76
N ALA A 185 -2.82 -20.55 -22.80
CA ALA A 185 -3.22 -19.15 -22.73
C ALA A 185 -2.80 -18.51 -21.41
N LEU A 186 -2.19 -17.33 -21.49
CA LEU A 186 -1.75 -16.54 -20.35
C LEU A 186 -2.93 -15.94 -19.57
N LEU A 187 -3.94 -15.47 -20.31
CA LEU A 187 -5.02 -14.62 -19.84
C LEU A 187 -6.32 -14.97 -20.56
N HIS A 188 -7.43 -14.93 -19.84
CA HIS A 188 -8.79 -14.84 -20.36
C HIS A 188 -9.53 -13.71 -19.63
N VAL A 189 -10.31 -12.90 -20.34
CA VAL A 189 -11.02 -11.74 -19.79
C VAL A 189 -12.49 -11.83 -20.12
N GLU A 190 -13.32 -11.75 -19.08
CA GLU A 190 -14.76 -11.58 -19.18
C GLU A 190 -15.10 -10.12 -18.85
N TYR A 191 -15.37 -9.32 -19.88
CA TYR A 191 -15.75 -7.92 -19.74
C TYR A 191 -17.24 -7.79 -19.39
N ASN A 192 -17.57 -6.98 -18.38
CA ASN A 192 -18.95 -6.65 -18.05
C ASN A 192 -19.38 -5.43 -18.89
N GLU A 193 -20.15 -5.67 -19.95
CA GLU A 193 -20.54 -4.65 -20.94
C GLU A 193 -21.16 -3.39 -20.32
N GLY A 194 -20.83 -2.22 -20.86
CA GLY A 194 -21.35 -0.91 -20.41
C GLY A 194 -20.68 -0.33 -19.16
N ARG A 195 -19.90 -1.12 -18.42
CA ARG A 195 -19.32 -0.70 -17.13
C ARG A 195 -18.14 0.27 -17.24
N LEU A 196 -17.56 0.44 -18.42
CA LEU A 196 -16.35 1.25 -18.62
C LEU A 196 -16.53 2.74 -18.26
N LEU A 197 -17.74 3.25 -18.42
CA LEU A 197 -18.14 4.63 -18.14
C LEU A 197 -18.93 4.79 -16.84
N GLU A 198 -19.17 3.70 -16.11
CA GLU A 198 -19.91 3.72 -14.84
C GLU A 198 -18.96 3.92 -13.65
N GLU A 199 -19.50 4.42 -12.54
CA GLU A 199 -18.73 4.47 -11.30
C GLU A 199 -18.34 3.04 -10.84
N PRO A 200 -17.11 2.84 -10.33
CA PRO A 200 -16.68 1.56 -9.82
C PRO A 200 -17.63 1.02 -8.73
N ASN A 201 -17.98 -0.27 -8.81
CA ASN A 201 -18.80 -0.94 -7.81
C ASN A 201 -18.06 -2.18 -7.29
N ASP A 202 -17.86 -2.26 -5.97
CA ASP A 202 -17.15 -3.37 -5.30
C ASP A 202 -17.86 -4.73 -5.44
N GLU A 203 -19.17 -4.73 -5.69
CA GLU A 203 -19.97 -5.93 -5.93
C GLU A 203 -19.98 -6.35 -7.40
N ASN A 204 -19.63 -5.43 -8.30
CA ASN A 204 -19.67 -5.67 -9.74
C ASN A 204 -18.41 -5.10 -10.43
N PRO A 205 -17.35 -5.89 -10.61
CA PRO A 205 -16.10 -5.43 -11.24
C PRO A 205 -16.34 -4.99 -12.71
N LEU A 206 -15.39 -4.27 -13.30
CA LEU A 206 -15.39 -3.94 -14.75
C LEU A 206 -15.20 -5.21 -15.59
N ALA A 207 -14.33 -6.11 -15.13
CA ALA A 207 -14.10 -7.39 -15.79
C ALA A 207 -13.63 -8.44 -14.79
N THR A 208 -13.88 -9.70 -15.09
CA THR A 208 -13.21 -10.83 -14.42
C THR A 208 -12.04 -11.28 -15.29
N CYS A 209 -10.85 -11.38 -14.73
CA CYS A 209 -9.61 -11.70 -15.44
C CYS A 209 -8.99 -12.97 -14.89
N PHE A 210 -8.87 -13.99 -15.71
CA PHE A 210 -8.34 -15.29 -15.35
C PHE A 210 -6.91 -15.42 -15.85
N ILE A 211 -5.95 -15.61 -14.93
CA ILE A 211 -4.52 -15.71 -15.22
C ILE A 211 -4.05 -17.15 -15.09
N ALA A 212 -3.22 -17.61 -16.02
CA ALA A 212 -2.60 -18.93 -15.97
C ALA A 212 -2.02 -19.23 -14.57
N GLU A 213 -2.37 -20.38 -14.01
CA GLU A 213 -2.02 -20.83 -12.65
C GLU A 213 -0.56 -20.58 -12.26
N GLU A 214 0.36 -21.01 -13.11
CA GLU A 214 1.81 -20.90 -12.88
C GLU A 214 2.26 -19.42 -12.82
N VAL A 215 1.61 -18.55 -13.59
CA VAL A 215 1.90 -17.10 -13.64
C VAL A 215 1.29 -16.41 -12.44
N TYR A 216 0.04 -16.72 -12.09
CA TYR A 216 -0.66 -16.17 -10.93
C TYR A 216 0.11 -16.45 -9.63
N GLU A 217 0.63 -17.67 -9.46
CA GLU A 217 1.45 -18.04 -8.31
C GLU A 217 2.81 -17.31 -8.31
N ARG A 218 3.44 -17.14 -9.47
CA ARG A 218 4.70 -16.39 -9.59
C ARG A 218 4.53 -14.90 -9.30
N MET A 219 3.39 -14.31 -9.66
CA MET A 219 3.05 -12.92 -9.34
C MET A 219 3.05 -12.66 -7.83
N GLN A 220 2.87 -13.68 -6.99
CA GLN A 220 2.89 -13.56 -5.53
C GLN A 220 4.31 -13.59 -4.94
N ARG A 221 5.33 -13.94 -5.74
CA ARG A 221 6.72 -14.05 -5.28
C ARG A 221 7.39 -12.68 -5.22
N VAL A 222 8.34 -12.51 -4.30
CA VAL A 222 8.97 -11.20 -4.04
C VAL A 222 9.98 -10.79 -5.11
N SER A 223 10.65 -11.73 -5.77
CA SER A 223 11.68 -11.42 -6.78
C SER A 223 11.08 -10.94 -8.10
N ASP A 224 10.23 -11.78 -8.70
CA ASP A 224 9.73 -11.59 -10.07
C ASP A 224 8.31 -11.01 -10.07
N GLY A 225 7.62 -11.08 -8.93
CA GLY A 225 6.19 -10.78 -8.83
C GLY A 225 5.82 -9.36 -9.23
N PRO A 226 6.54 -8.29 -8.80
CA PRO A 226 6.20 -6.93 -9.18
C PRO A 226 6.25 -6.67 -10.69
N LEU A 227 7.29 -7.15 -11.37
CA LEU A 227 7.45 -7.00 -12.81
C LEU A 227 6.38 -7.79 -13.57
N LEU A 228 6.15 -9.03 -13.15
CA LEU A 228 5.16 -9.91 -13.75
C LEU A 228 3.74 -9.37 -13.53
N GLN A 229 3.46 -8.80 -12.35
CA GLN A 229 2.22 -8.09 -12.08
C GLN A 229 2.05 -6.90 -13.03
N ALA A 230 3.06 -6.05 -13.19
CA ALA A 230 2.98 -4.90 -14.09
C ALA A 230 2.71 -5.32 -15.54
N PHE A 231 3.39 -6.36 -16.02
CA PHE A 231 3.16 -6.93 -17.36
C PHE A 231 1.74 -7.50 -17.52
N VAL A 232 1.29 -8.33 -16.57
CA VAL A 232 -0.05 -8.93 -16.62
C VAL A 232 -1.14 -7.86 -16.53
N MET A 233 -0.95 -6.82 -15.71
CA MET A 233 -1.88 -5.70 -15.62
C MET A 233 -1.97 -4.91 -16.94
N ALA A 234 -0.86 -4.72 -17.66
CA ALA A 234 -0.88 -4.10 -18.97
C ALA A 234 -1.67 -4.95 -19.99
N GLU A 235 -1.49 -6.27 -19.98
CA GLU A 235 -2.26 -7.17 -20.84
C GLU A 235 -3.76 -7.19 -20.49
N ILE A 236 -4.12 -7.16 -19.20
CA ILE A 236 -5.52 -7.03 -18.76
C ILE A 236 -6.15 -5.74 -19.31
N VAL A 237 -5.48 -4.60 -19.14
CA VAL A 237 -6.01 -3.30 -19.60
C VAL A 237 -6.19 -3.31 -21.12
N ALA A 238 -5.21 -3.82 -21.87
CA ALA A 238 -5.31 -3.94 -23.32
C ALA A 238 -6.47 -4.86 -23.76
N ALA A 239 -6.65 -6.00 -23.10
CA ALA A 239 -7.74 -6.92 -23.38
C ALA A 239 -9.12 -6.29 -23.08
N VAL A 240 -9.27 -5.65 -21.91
CA VAL A 240 -10.53 -5.00 -21.53
C VAL A 240 -10.87 -3.86 -22.48
N LEU A 241 -9.92 -3.00 -22.84
CA LEU A 241 -10.16 -1.94 -23.83
C LEU A 241 -10.52 -2.52 -25.21
N GLY A 242 -9.91 -3.63 -25.61
CA GLY A 242 -10.24 -4.32 -26.85
C GLY A 242 -11.67 -4.89 -26.84
N HIS A 243 -12.11 -5.49 -25.73
CA HIS A 243 -13.49 -5.95 -25.56
C HIS A 243 -14.48 -4.78 -25.49
N ALA A 244 -14.11 -3.70 -24.82
CA ALA A 244 -14.93 -2.51 -24.65
C ALA A 244 -14.78 -1.50 -25.81
N ALA A 245 -14.24 -1.90 -26.96
CA ALA A 245 -13.97 -1.00 -28.08
C ALA A 245 -15.23 -0.25 -28.56
N LYS A 246 -16.39 -0.91 -28.50
CA LYS A 246 -17.68 -0.29 -28.83
C LYS A 246 -18.03 0.82 -27.83
N ASP A 247 -17.92 0.54 -26.53
CA ASP A 247 -18.19 1.50 -25.46
C ASP A 247 -17.25 2.72 -25.58
N VAL A 248 -15.98 2.49 -25.93
CA VAL A 248 -15.01 3.56 -26.21
C VAL A 248 -15.43 4.39 -27.42
N GLU A 249 -15.83 3.77 -28.53
CA GLU A 249 -16.24 4.46 -29.77
C GLU A 249 -17.51 5.30 -29.58
N GLU A 250 -18.47 4.78 -28.81
CA GLU A 250 -19.77 5.42 -28.52
C GLU A 250 -19.66 6.54 -27.47
N ALA A 251 -18.63 6.52 -26.62
CA ALA A 251 -18.41 7.54 -25.60
C ALA A 251 -18.24 8.94 -26.21
N THR A 252 -19.04 9.91 -25.77
CA THR A 252 -18.88 11.33 -26.14
C THR A 252 -18.06 12.11 -25.13
N GLU A 253 -18.11 11.68 -23.86
CA GLU A 253 -17.40 12.27 -22.74
C GLU A 253 -16.88 11.18 -21.81
N VAL A 254 -15.93 11.54 -20.94
CA VAL A 254 -15.38 10.62 -19.94
C VAL A 254 -15.64 11.20 -18.55
N PRO A 255 -16.67 10.73 -17.83
CA PRO A 255 -16.96 11.23 -16.50
C PRO A 255 -15.80 10.97 -15.54
N LYS A 256 -15.50 11.93 -14.68
CA LYS A 256 -14.45 11.78 -13.66
C LYS A 256 -14.79 10.64 -12.70
N GLY A 257 -13.77 9.90 -12.26
CA GLY A 257 -13.93 8.78 -11.33
C GLY A 257 -14.36 7.46 -11.98
N THR A 258 -14.59 7.44 -13.30
CA THR A 258 -14.88 6.21 -14.05
C THR A 258 -13.61 5.41 -14.37
N PRO A 259 -13.71 4.09 -14.62
CA PRO A 259 -12.58 3.29 -15.07
C PRO A 259 -11.89 3.86 -16.32
N LEU A 260 -12.66 4.37 -17.29
CA LEU A 260 -12.09 4.99 -18.48
C LEU A 260 -11.26 6.24 -18.16
N ALA A 261 -11.74 7.10 -17.25
CA ALA A 261 -10.99 8.29 -16.82
C ALA A 261 -9.64 7.88 -16.23
N THR A 262 -9.65 6.92 -15.31
CA THR A 262 -8.43 6.41 -14.67
C THR A 262 -7.47 5.78 -15.68
N ILE A 263 -7.98 5.03 -16.66
CA ILE A 263 -7.16 4.43 -17.72
C ILE A 263 -6.53 5.54 -18.57
N LEU A 264 -7.30 6.53 -19.04
CA LEU A 264 -6.78 7.63 -19.88
C LEU A 264 -5.75 8.50 -19.16
N GLU A 265 -5.93 8.77 -17.87
CA GLU A 265 -4.94 9.47 -17.03
C GLU A 265 -3.61 8.71 -16.94
N GLN A 266 -3.68 7.38 -17.00
CA GLN A 266 -2.53 6.49 -16.88
C GLN A 266 -1.85 6.18 -18.22
N LEU A 267 -2.54 6.41 -19.34
CA LEU A 267 -2.03 6.25 -20.69
C LEU A 267 -1.43 7.57 -21.18
N GLY A 268 -0.27 7.51 -21.84
CA GLY A 268 0.42 8.71 -22.33
C GLY A 268 1.46 9.24 -21.33
N ALA A 269 2.73 8.97 -21.61
CA ALA A 269 3.84 9.10 -20.67
C ALA A 269 3.88 10.36 -19.79
N ASN A 270 3.71 11.55 -20.40
CA ASN A 270 3.78 12.87 -19.74
C ASN A 270 2.47 13.68 -19.84
N MET A 271 1.54 13.23 -20.69
CA MET A 271 0.24 13.86 -20.89
C MET A 271 -0.80 12.74 -21.00
N PRO A 272 -1.88 12.79 -20.21
CA PRO A 272 -3.00 11.87 -20.32
C PRO A 272 -3.47 11.70 -21.77
N MET A 273 -3.76 10.46 -22.14
CA MET A 273 -4.31 10.12 -23.45
C MET A 273 -5.69 10.75 -23.59
N SER A 274 -5.97 11.39 -24.72
CA SER A 274 -7.31 11.88 -25.02
C SER A 274 -8.23 10.72 -25.43
N LEU A 275 -9.54 10.88 -25.21
CA LEU A 275 -10.54 9.93 -25.69
C LEU A 275 -10.45 9.75 -27.22
N THR A 276 -10.21 10.82 -27.96
CA THR A 276 -10.03 10.79 -29.42
C THR A 276 -8.86 9.88 -29.82
N ASN A 277 -7.70 10.04 -29.19
CA ASN A 277 -6.54 9.21 -29.50
C ASN A 277 -6.78 7.73 -29.15
N LEU A 278 -7.52 7.46 -28.06
CA LEU A 278 -7.89 6.09 -27.71
C LEU A 278 -8.83 5.48 -28.76
N LYS A 279 -9.85 6.22 -29.23
CA LYS A 279 -10.76 5.77 -30.31
C LYS A 279 -10.00 5.37 -31.57
N ASP A 280 -8.96 6.12 -31.94
CA ASP A 280 -8.15 5.85 -33.14
C ASP A 280 -7.35 4.54 -33.06
N ILE A 281 -7.07 4.05 -31.84
CA ILE A 281 -6.22 2.87 -31.62
C ILE A 281 -6.95 1.66 -31.02
N VAL A 282 -8.15 1.82 -30.45
CA VAL A 282 -8.82 0.76 -29.67
C VAL A 282 -9.13 -0.51 -30.49
N ARG A 283 -9.34 -0.36 -31.81
CA ARG A 283 -9.56 -1.47 -32.75
C ARG A 283 -8.28 -2.06 -33.33
N ASP A 284 -7.12 -1.45 -33.09
CA ASP A 284 -5.83 -1.93 -33.54
C ASP A 284 -5.11 -2.58 -32.34
N PRO A 285 -5.13 -3.92 -32.22
CA PRO A 285 -4.58 -4.59 -31.04
C PRO A 285 -3.09 -4.32 -30.84
N VAL A 286 -2.34 -4.05 -31.91
CA VAL A 286 -0.91 -3.77 -31.85
C VAL A 286 -0.68 -2.37 -31.30
N LYS A 287 -1.38 -1.37 -31.84
CA LYS A 287 -1.27 0.01 -31.34
C LYS A 287 -1.81 0.17 -29.93
N LEU A 288 -2.92 -0.49 -29.61
CA LEU A 288 -3.50 -0.48 -28.27
C LEU A 288 -2.52 -1.05 -27.24
N ARG A 289 -1.94 -2.22 -27.51
CA ARG A 289 -0.90 -2.79 -26.65
C ARG A 289 0.30 -1.87 -26.54
N ALA A 290 0.80 -1.33 -27.65
CA ALA A 290 1.93 -0.39 -27.62
C ALA A 290 1.63 0.81 -26.71
N ALA A 291 0.43 1.40 -26.79
CA ALA A 291 0.02 2.50 -25.94
C ALA A 291 -0.09 2.12 -24.45
N VAL A 292 -0.62 0.94 -24.14
CA VAL A 292 -0.73 0.44 -22.75
C VAL A 292 0.64 0.07 -22.16
N HIS A 293 1.56 -0.43 -22.97
CA HIS A 293 2.93 -0.77 -22.55
C HIS A 293 3.87 0.44 -22.49
N ASP A 294 3.56 1.54 -23.19
CA ASP A 294 4.31 2.81 -23.14
C ASP A 294 4.18 3.55 -21.79
N ARG A 295 3.46 2.98 -20.81
CA ARG A 295 3.42 3.50 -19.43
C ARG A 295 4.84 3.65 -18.91
N THR A 296 5.21 4.89 -18.59
CA THR A 296 6.58 5.38 -18.34
C THR A 296 7.31 4.59 -17.25
N ASP A 297 6.58 3.90 -16.38
CA ASP A 297 7.13 3.08 -15.31
C ASP A 297 7.41 1.63 -15.71
N PHE A 298 6.66 1.04 -16.65
CA PHE A 298 6.86 -0.36 -17.05
C PHE A 298 8.13 -0.56 -17.89
N VAL A 299 8.29 0.23 -18.96
CA VAL A 299 9.51 0.19 -19.81
C VAL A 299 10.74 0.61 -19.00
N ARG A 300 10.58 1.59 -18.09
CA ARG A 300 11.67 2.01 -17.18
C ARG A 300 12.07 0.90 -16.21
N GLN A 301 11.11 0.18 -15.64
CA GLN A 301 11.37 -0.98 -14.78
C GLN A 301 12.06 -2.12 -15.55
N LEU A 302 11.62 -2.43 -16.77
CA LEU A 302 12.27 -3.43 -17.62
C LEU A 302 13.71 -3.08 -18.00
N ARG A 303 14.00 -1.80 -18.27
CA ARG A 303 15.37 -1.32 -18.56
C ARG A 303 16.32 -1.35 -17.36
N SER A 304 15.80 -1.55 -16.15
CA SER A 304 16.59 -1.57 -14.91
C SER A 304 17.02 -2.98 -14.46
N ILE A 305 16.58 -4.02 -15.18
CA ILE A 305 16.98 -5.42 -15.04
C ILE A 305 18.17 -5.69 -15.95
#